data_AF-A0A5C5YIE6-F1
#
_entry.id   AF-A0A5C5YIE6-F1
#
_cell.length_a   1.000
_cell.length_b   1.000
_cell.length_c   1.000
_cell.angle_alpha   90.00
_cell.angle_beta   90.00
_cell.angle_gamma   90.00
#
_symmetry.space_group_name_H-M   'P 1'
#
loop_
_entity.id
_entity.type
_entity.pdbx_description
1 polymer ?
#
loop_
_entity_poly.entity_id
_entity_poly.type
_entity_poly.pdbx_seq_one_letter_code
_entity_poly.pdbx_strand_id
1 'polypeptide(L)'
;MKSESSLGRIPQPAPAADPLPLSAGVRVRCATGEELTPQQLEQIEALDDVIFAALDGNPAALDESARLYRQAAAQTHPAALDESREQYLKKAESIVADYRTQAGASLAKTFAALEILTLVAE
;
A
#
# COMPACT_ATOMS: atom_id res chain seq x y z
N MET A 1 49.02 -54.29 -20.04
CA MET A 1 49.39 -52.86 -19.96
C MET A 1 48.55 -52.05 -20.94
N LYS A 2 47.50 -51.40 -20.45
CA LYS A 2 47.21 -49.96 -20.60
C LYS A 2 45.94 -49.67 -19.82
N SER A 3 46.16 -48.94 -18.74
CA SER A 3 45.19 -48.39 -17.82
C SER A 3 44.64 -47.06 -18.36
N GLU A 4 43.64 -46.56 -17.63
CA GLU A 4 43.21 -45.15 -17.53
C GLU A 4 42.25 -44.63 -18.61
N SER A 5 41.25 -43.81 -18.31
CA SER A 5 40.66 -43.39 -17.04
C SER A 5 39.41 -42.60 -17.41
N SER A 6 38.33 -42.81 -16.65
CA SER A 6 37.21 -41.87 -16.55
C SER A 6 37.75 -40.47 -16.22
N LEU A 7 37.38 -39.47 -17.03
CA LEU A 7 37.44 -38.08 -16.60
C LEU A 7 36.03 -37.50 -16.63
N GLY A 8 35.64 -37.04 -15.43
CA GLY A 8 34.30 -36.65 -15.06
C GLY A 8 33.78 -35.44 -15.83
N ARG A 9 32.46 -35.42 -15.94
CA ARG A 9 31.67 -34.29 -16.41
C ARG A 9 31.86 -33.13 -15.41
N ILE A 10 32.52 -32.07 -15.84
CA ILE A 10 32.62 -30.83 -15.06
C ILE A 10 31.20 -30.24 -14.96
N PRO A 11 30.69 -29.89 -13.76
CA PRO A 11 29.43 -29.18 -13.62
C PRO A 11 29.56 -27.78 -14.23
N GLN A 12 28.63 -27.45 -15.11
CA GLN A 12 28.53 -26.13 -15.75
C GLN A 12 28.31 -25.08 -14.64
N PRO A 13 29.10 -23.98 -14.60
CA PRO A 13 28.86 -22.92 -13.63
C PRO A 13 27.48 -22.31 -13.88
N ALA A 14 26.70 -22.16 -12.81
CA ALA A 14 25.43 -21.43 -12.84
C ALA A 14 25.65 -20.03 -13.44
N PRO A 15 24.66 -19.46 -14.15
CA PRO A 15 24.79 -18.11 -14.67
C PRO A 15 25.16 -17.18 -13.50
N ALA A 16 26.27 -16.46 -13.66
CA ALA A 16 26.73 -15.51 -12.67
C ALA A 16 25.59 -14.54 -12.37
N ALA A 17 25.11 -14.54 -11.13
CA ALA A 17 24.19 -13.52 -10.66
C ALA A 17 24.87 -12.17 -10.91
N ASP A 18 24.20 -11.30 -11.67
CA ASP A 18 24.69 -9.97 -11.94
C ASP A 18 25.08 -9.29 -10.61
N PRO A 19 26.21 -8.57 -10.56
CA PRO A 19 26.67 -7.92 -9.35
C PRO A 19 25.63 -6.88 -8.94
N LEU A 20 24.89 -7.14 -7.85
CA LEU A 20 23.90 -6.23 -7.27
C LEU A 20 24.57 -4.89 -6.93
N PRO A 21 24.29 -3.79 -7.66
CA PRO A 21 24.82 -2.52 -7.27
C PRO A 21 23.72 -1.64 -6.66
N LEU A 22 24.21 -0.76 -5.79
CA LEU A 22 23.52 0.34 -5.12
C LEU A 22 22.89 -0.06 -3.79
N SER A 23 23.49 0.50 -2.72
CA SER A 23 23.04 0.53 -1.33
C SER A 23 21.67 -0.09 -1.12
N ALA A 24 21.60 -1.20 -0.37
CA ALA A 24 20.38 -1.98 -0.14
C ALA A 24 19.26 -1.12 0.48
N GLY A 25 18.57 -0.36 -0.37
CA GLY A 25 17.39 0.42 -0.06
C GLY A 25 16.22 -0.53 0.10
N VAL A 26 15.32 -0.18 1.02
CA VAL A 26 14.08 -0.92 1.25
C VAL A 26 13.29 -0.96 -0.06
N ARG A 27 12.95 -2.17 -0.50
CA ARG A 27 12.09 -2.39 -1.67
C ARG A 27 10.71 -2.78 -1.17
N VAL A 28 9.71 -2.01 -1.55
CA VAL A 28 8.32 -2.29 -1.20
C VAL A 28 7.65 -2.95 -2.40
N ARG A 29 6.91 -4.03 -2.14
CA ARG A 29 6.14 -4.74 -3.15
C ARG A 29 4.68 -4.73 -2.74
N CYS A 30 3.79 -4.57 -3.72
CA CYS A 30 2.37 -4.76 -3.51
C CYS A 30 2.00 -6.26 -3.59
N ALA A 31 0.74 -6.59 -3.37
CA ALA A 31 0.21 -7.94 -3.28
C ALA A 31 0.39 -8.76 -4.57
N THR A 32 0.50 -8.10 -5.73
CA THR A 32 0.83 -8.78 -7.00
C THR A 32 2.31 -9.16 -7.12
N GLY A 33 3.14 -8.73 -6.17
CA GLY A 33 4.59 -8.96 -6.12
C GLY A 33 5.41 -7.92 -6.89
N GLU A 34 4.77 -6.96 -7.54
CA GLU A 34 5.41 -5.85 -8.27
C GLU A 34 6.02 -4.83 -7.31
N GLU A 35 7.23 -4.37 -7.61
CA GLU A 35 7.94 -3.35 -6.83
C GLU A 35 7.33 -1.97 -7.09
N LEU A 36 7.03 -1.24 -6.02
CA LEU A 36 6.57 0.14 -6.11
C LEU A 36 7.76 1.08 -6.30
N THR A 37 7.58 2.07 -7.18
CA THR A 37 8.54 3.17 -7.27
C THR A 37 8.45 4.05 -6.01
N PRO A 38 9.53 4.76 -5.62
CA PRO A 38 9.49 5.68 -4.49
C PRO A 38 8.37 6.73 -4.59
N GLN A 39 8.10 7.22 -5.80
CA GLN A 39 7.02 8.19 -6.04
C GLN A 39 5.64 7.59 -5.78
N GLN A 40 5.39 6.35 -6.21
CA GLN A 40 4.12 5.68 -5.94
C GLN A 40 3.93 5.42 -4.45
N LEU A 41 5.00 5.05 -3.74
CA LEU A 41 4.97 4.88 -2.30
C LEU A 41 4.63 6.19 -1.59
N GLU A 42 5.32 7.29 -1.93
CA GLU A 42 5.06 8.62 -1.36
C GLU A 42 3.62 9.09 -1.59
N GLN A 43 3.02 8.74 -2.74
CA GLN A 43 1.62 9.07 -3.03
C GLN A 43 0.62 8.29 -2.16
N ILE A 44 0.92 7.02 -1.89
CA ILE A 44 0.09 6.19 -1.00
C ILE A 44 0.24 6.70 0.43
N GLU A 45 1.45 6.99 0.89
CA GLU A 45 1.71 7.53 2.22
C GLU A 45 1.01 8.88 2.44
N ALA A 46 1.12 9.80 1.47
CA ALA A 46 0.43 11.09 1.55
C ALA A 46 -1.10 10.92 1.58
N LEU A 47 -1.64 9.94 0.85
CA LEU A 47 -3.06 9.62 0.92
C LEU A 47 -3.44 9.03 2.28
N ASP A 48 -2.65 8.09 2.82
CA ASP A 48 -2.87 7.48 4.13
C ASP A 48 -2.97 8.56 5.22
N ASP A 49 -2.00 9.47 5.27
CA ASP A 49 -1.96 10.56 6.23
C ASP A 49 -3.22 11.42 6.19
N VAL A 50 -3.67 11.79 4.99
CA VAL A 50 -4.87 12.61 4.81
C VAL A 50 -6.14 11.84 5.17
N ILE A 51 -6.29 10.59 4.72
CA ILE A 51 -7.48 9.78 5.00
C ILE A 51 -7.60 9.54 6.51
N PHE A 52 -6.52 9.15 7.19
CA PHE A 52 -6.58 8.91 8.63
C PHE A 52 -6.79 10.19 9.42
N ALA A 53 -6.19 11.31 9.02
CA ALA A 53 -6.50 12.61 9.64
C ALA A 53 -7.98 13.00 9.45
N ALA A 54 -8.56 12.76 8.27
CA ALA A 54 -9.98 12.99 8.01
C ALA A 54 -10.86 12.12 8.91
N LEU A 55 -10.57 10.82 9.02
CA LEU A 55 -11.27 9.88 9.91
C LEU A 55 -11.12 10.24 11.39
N ASP A 56 -10.06 10.97 11.76
CA ASP A 56 -9.89 11.57 13.09
C ASP A 56 -10.59 12.91 13.28
N GLY A 57 -11.36 13.35 12.29
CA GLY A 57 -12.24 14.52 12.37
C GLY A 57 -11.58 15.82 11.92
N ASN A 58 -10.47 15.76 11.16
CA ASN A 58 -9.88 16.94 10.55
C ASN A 58 -10.66 17.34 9.27
N PRO A 59 -11.37 18.48 9.26
CA PRO A 59 -12.18 18.88 8.10
C PRO A 59 -11.33 19.24 6.88
N ALA A 60 -10.15 19.85 7.07
CA ALA A 60 -9.28 20.20 5.94
C ALA A 60 -8.70 18.95 5.26
N ALA A 61 -8.42 17.90 6.05
CA ALA A 61 -8.01 16.61 5.49
C ALA A 61 -9.17 15.92 4.75
N LEU A 62 -10.40 16.05 5.26
CA LEU A 62 -11.58 15.51 4.58
C LEU A 62 -11.80 16.17 3.21
N ASP A 63 -11.72 17.51 3.14
CA ASP A 63 -11.83 18.26 1.87
C ASP A 63 -10.78 17.82 0.85
N GLU A 64 -9.58 17.49 1.33
CA GLU A 64 -8.44 17.11 0.49
C GLU A 64 -8.46 15.64 0.03
N SER A 65 -9.11 14.77 0.82
CA SER A 65 -9.12 13.32 0.63
C SER A 65 -9.52 12.90 -0.79
N ALA A 66 -10.58 13.50 -1.35
CA ALA A 66 -11.08 13.16 -2.66
C ALA A 66 -10.09 13.50 -3.79
N ARG A 67 -9.35 14.60 -3.64
CA ARG A 67 -8.34 15.02 -4.63
C ARG A 67 -7.16 14.05 -4.61
N LEU A 68 -6.64 13.73 -3.43
CA LEU A 68 -5.51 12.81 -3.28
C LEU A 68 -5.89 11.38 -3.65
N TYR A 69 -7.10 10.92 -3.33
CA TYR A 69 -7.55 9.58 -3.70
C TYR A 69 -7.56 9.39 -5.22
N ARG A 70 -8.16 10.34 -5.95
CA ARG A 70 -8.14 10.31 -7.43
C ARG A 70 -6.73 10.41 -8.00
N GLN A 71 -5.87 11.22 -7.38
CA GLN A 71 -4.49 11.34 -7.80
C GLN A 71 -3.74 10.01 -7.64
N ALA A 72 -3.86 9.38 -6.47
CA ALA A 72 -3.26 8.08 -6.20
C ALA A 72 -3.81 7.02 -7.15
N ALA A 73 -5.13 6.92 -7.32
CA ALA A 73 -5.76 5.97 -8.25
C ALA A 73 -5.26 6.10 -9.70
N ALA A 74 -4.90 7.31 -10.13
CA ALA A 74 -4.36 7.55 -11.46
C ALA A 74 -2.85 7.28 -11.60
N GLN A 75 -2.09 7.27 -10.49
CA GLN A 75 -0.62 7.35 -10.50
C GLN A 75 0.06 6.17 -9.80
N THR A 76 -0.67 5.39 -9.01
CA THR A 76 -0.15 4.25 -8.25
C THR A 76 -0.55 2.92 -8.87
N HIS A 77 0.10 1.85 -8.40
CA HIS A 77 -0.30 0.50 -8.80
C HIS A 77 -1.64 0.16 -8.14
N PRO A 78 -2.66 -0.33 -8.89
CA PRO A 78 -3.99 -0.59 -8.34
C PRO A 78 -3.98 -1.50 -7.10
N ALA A 79 -3.17 -2.57 -7.13
CA ALA A 79 -3.07 -3.48 -6.00
C ALA A 79 -2.52 -2.81 -4.72
N ALA A 80 -1.65 -1.82 -4.87
CA ALA A 80 -1.12 -1.09 -3.72
C ALA A 80 -2.16 -0.13 -3.12
N LEU A 81 -2.95 0.53 -3.97
CA LEU A 81 -4.07 1.34 -3.50
C LEU A 81 -5.17 0.49 -2.85
N ASP A 82 -5.43 -0.69 -3.39
CA ASP A 82 -6.40 -1.64 -2.84
C ASP A 82 -6.04 -2.05 -1.40
N GLU A 83 -4.76 -2.31 -1.12
CA GLU A 83 -4.27 -2.64 0.22
C GLU A 83 -4.56 -1.52 1.24
N SER A 84 -4.27 -0.27 0.90
CA SER A 84 -4.59 0.88 1.75
C SER A 84 -6.09 1.09 1.88
N ARG A 85 -6.85 0.94 0.78
CA ARG A 85 -8.32 1.05 0.76
C ARG A 85 -8.96 0.13 1.78
N GLU A 86 -8.50 -1.12 1.90
CA GLU A 86 -9.05 -2.04 2.90
C GLU A 86 -8.91 -1.51 4.34
N GLN A 87 -7.80 -0.82 4.65
CA GLN A 87 -7.60 -0.24 5.97
C GLN A 87 -8.50 0.97 6.20
N TYR A 88 -8.71 1.79 5.17
CA TYR A 88 -9.64 2.93 5.24
C TYR A 88 -11.06 2.45 5.51
N LEU A 89 -11.52 1.43 4.78
CA LEU A 89 -12.84 0.82 4.95
C LEU A 89 -13.02 0.28 6.37
N LYS A 90 -12.08 -0.56 6.84
CA LYS A 90 -12.13 -1.13 8.20
C LYS A 90 -12.22 -0.04 9.27
N LYS A 91 -11.43 1.04 9.13
CA LYS A 91 -11.42 2.14 10.09
C LYS A 91 -12.73 2.94 10.06
N ALA A 92 -13.22 3.28 8.88
CA ALA A 92 -14.47 4.03 8.72
C ALA A 92 -15.69 3.24 9.23
N GLU A 93 -15.77 1.94 8.92
CA GLU A 93 -16.80 1.04 9.43
C GLU A 93 -16.78 0.95 10.96
N SER A 94 -15.58 0.85 11.56
CA SER A 94 -15.41 0.86 13.02
C SER A 94 -15.97 2.14 13.64
N ILE A 95 -15.68 3.32 13.07
CA ILE A 95 -16.18 4.60 13.58
C ILE A 95 -17.71 4.66 13.53
N VAL A 96 -18.31 4.19 12.45
CA VAL A 96 -19.78 4.15 12.29
C VAL A 96 -20.40 3.17 13.30
N ALA A 97 -19.78 2.01 13.53
CA ALA A 97 -20.25 1.04 14.52
C ALA A 97 -20.17 1.60 15.95
N ASP A 98 -19.08 2.29 16.30
CA ASP A 98 -18.88 2.92 17.60
C ASP A 98 -19.95 3.99 17.87
N TYR A 99 -20.29 4.80 16.87
CA TYR A 99 -21.35 5.81 16.98
C TYR A 99 -22.71 5.21 17.33
N ARG A 100 -23.04 4.02 16.81
CA ARG A 100 -24.32 3.34 17.09
C ARG A 100 -24.42 2.82 18.52
N THR A 101 -23.29 2.61 19.20
CA THR A 101 -23.25 1.93 20.50
C THR A 101 -22.91 2.86 21.66
N GLN A 102 -22.34 4.04 21.42
CA GLN A 102 -21.87 4.94 22.47
C GLN A 102 -22.53 6.33 22.41
N ALA A 103 -23.21 6.70 23.49
CA ALA A 103 -23.66 8.07 23.70
C ALA A 103 -22.45 8.99 23.90
N GLY A 104 -22.18 9.87 22.93
CA GLY A 104 -21.05 10.81 22.96
C GLY A 104 -20.02 10.62 21.84
N ALA A 105 -20.22 9.66 20.94
CA ALA A 105 -19.38 9.53 19.75
C ALA A 105 -19.40 10.81 18.89
N SER A 106 -18.24 11.17 18.34
CA SER A 106 -18.07 12.42 17.60
C SER A 106 -18.85 12.39 16.29
N LEU A 107 -19.80 13.32 16.15
CA LEU A 107 -20.55 13.52 14.92
C LEU A 107 -19.63 13.84 13.74
N ALA A 108 -18.58 14.64 13.97
CA ALA A 108 -17.61 15.00 12.93
C ALA A 108 -16.85 13.77 12.40
N LYS A 109 -16.37 12.89 13.29
CA LYS A 109 -15.71 11.64 12.86
C LYS A 109 -16.66 10.71 12.13
N THR A 110 -17.92 10.64 12.58
CA THR A 110 -18.94 9.79 11.94
C THR A 110 -19.27 10.29 10.53
N PHE A 111 -19.40 11.61 10.35
CA PHE A 111 -19.62 12.21 9.04
C PHE A 111 -18.43 11.95 8.10
N ALA A 112 -17.21 12.20 8.58
CA ALA A 112 -15.99 11.91 7.82
C ALA A 112 -15.91 10.43 7.43
N ALA A 113 -16.25 9.50 8.33
CA ALA A 113 -16.27 8.07 8.01
C ALA A 113 -17.26 7.73 6.88
N LEU A 114 -18.46 8.31 6.87
CA LEU A 114 -19.43 8.10 5.80
C LEU A 114 -18.95 8.66 4.45
N GLU A 115 -18.32 9.83 4.46
CA GLU A 115 -17.71 10.43 3.26
C GLU A 115 -16.58 9.55 2.72
N ILE A 116 -15.67 9.07 3.58
CA ILE A 116 -14.59 8.17 3.16
C ILE A 116 -15.13 6.84 2.63
N LEU A 117 -16.15 6.24 3.27
CA LEU A 117 -16.80 5.03 2.76
C LEU A 117 -17.37 5.23 1.36
N THR A 118 -17.94 6.41 1.09
CA THR A 118 -18.49 6.75 -0.23
C THR A 118 -17.39 6.97 -1.25
N LEU A 119 -16.35 7.72 -0.89
CA LEU A 119 -15.21 8.03 -1.75
C LEU A 119 -14.51 6.77 -2.26
N VAL A 120 -14.30 5.79 -1.40
CA VAL A 120 -13.51 4.59 -1.74
C VAL A 120 -14.35 3.44 -2.32
N ALA A 121 -15.67 3.63 -2.44
CA ALA A 121 -16.57 2.68 -3.08
C ALA A 121 -16.70 2.90 -4.59
N GLU A 122 -16.18 4.03 -5.12
CA GLU A 122 -16.10 4.35 -6.55
C GLU A 122 -15.02 3.54 -7.28
#